data_AF-A0A2W2K522-F1
#
_entry.id   AF-A0A2W2K522-F1
#
_cell.length_a   1.000
_cell.length_b   1.000
_cell.length_c   1.000
_cell.angle_alpha   90.00
_cell.angle_beta   90.00
_cell.angle_gamma   90.00
#
_symmetry.space_group_name_H-M   'P 1'
#
loop_
_entity.id
_entity.type
_entity.pdbx_description
1 polymer ?
#
loop_
_entity_poly.entity_id
_entity_poly.type
_entity_poly.pdbx_seq_one_letter_code
_entity_poly.pdbx_strand_id
1 'polypeptide(L)'
;MRAVGHHVDCDEGFSTEWRPPRYLLLGAQVAQLAERIREATTTDEVAEVLTELTASHDGILAAVDEILQATADFHDGMDDTADPHVARRLRYLADERLHVIHTDLIHTRNNLADRHAAHPGRSTCAEEVPATERERPAVYACPPLPRAVPASPPHITPGPRR
;
A
#
# COMPACT_ATOMS: atom_id res chain seq x y z
N MET A 1 -25.32 13.13 -13.71
CA MET A 1 -24.10 12.34 -14.03
C MET A 1 -24.29 11.76 -15.44
N ARG A 2 -23.30 11.82 -16.35
CA ARG A 2 -23.40 11.21 -17.68
C ARG A 2 -22.59 9.92 -17.72
N ALA A 3 -23.26 8.77 -17.81
CA ALA A 3 -22.71 7.65 -18.55
C ALA A 3 -22.82 7.98 -20.05
N VAL A 4 -21.82 7.59 -20.83
CA VAL A 4 -21.74 7.90 -22.27
C VAL A 4 -23.05 7.51 -22.97
N GLY A 5 -23.73 8.48 -23.59
CA GLY A 5 -24.86 8.25 -24.48
C GLY A 5 -26.27 8.53 -23.95
N HIS A 6 -26.47 8.78 -22.65
CA HIS A 6 -27.79 9.12 -22.11
C HIS A 6 -27.76 10.41 -21.29
N HIS A 7 -28.63 11.36 -21.64
CA HIS A 7 -28.88 12.53 -20.80
C HIS A 7 -29.82 12.11 -19.68
N VAL A 8 -29.28 12.02 -18.47
CA VAL A 8 -30.07 11.93 -17.25
C VAL A 8 -30.12 13.34 -16.68
N ASP A 9 -31.30 13.95 -16.69
CA ASP A 9 -31.56 15.18 -15.94
C ASP A 9 -31.51 14.82 -14.46
N CYS A 10 -30.55 15.41 -13.75
CA CYS A 10 -30.51 15.31 -12.30
C CYS A 10 -31.39 16.43 -11.74
N ASP A 11 -32.28 16.08 -10.83
CA ASP A 11 -33.07 17.04 -10.03
C ASP A 11 -32.12 18.04 -9.34
N GLU A 12 -32.42 19.34 -9.44
CA GLU A 12 -31.61 20.44 -8.88
C GLU A 12 -31.41 20.29 -7.37
N GLY A 13 -32.32 19.61 -6.66
CA GLY A 13 -32.18 19.32 -5.22
C GLY A 13 -31.06 18.33 -4.87
N PHE A 14 -30.54 17.58 -5.85
CA PHE A 14 -29.45 16.60 -5.69
C PHE A 14 -28.16 17.02 -6.40
N SER A 15 -28.14 18.24 -6.94
CA SER A 15 -26.94 18.88 -7.50
C SER A 15 -26.00 19.29 -6.37
N THR A 16 -25.12 18.40 -5.93
CA THR A 16 -23.98 18.80 -5.10
C THR A 16 -22.84 19.28 -6.01
N GLU A 17 -22.34 20.50 -5.76
CA GLU A 17 -21.15 21.04 -6.45
C GLU A 17 -19.88 20.23 -6.15
N TRP A 18 -19.95 19.33 -5.18
CA TRP A 18 -18.88 18.44 -4.80
C TRP A 18 -18.69 17.33 -5.83
N ARG A 19 -17.78 17.60 -6.79
CA ARG A 19 -17.19 16.53 -7.59
C ARG A 19 -16.01 15.95 -6.82
N PRO A 20 -15.96 14.64 -6.55
CA PRO A 20 -14.72 14.00 -6.15
C PRO A 20 -13.67 14.33 -7.21
N PRO A 21 -12.43 14.69 -6.83
CA PRO A 21 -11.34 14.85 -7.79
C PRO A 21 -11.28 13.59 -8.66
N ARG A 22 -11.53 13.73 -9.96
CA ARG A 22 -11.56 12.58 -10.89
C ARG A 22 -10.19 11.93 -11.08
N TYR A 23 -9.15 12.60 -10.60
CA TYR A 23 -7.78 12.12 -10.50
C TYR A 23 -7.24 12.50 -9.12
N LEU A 24 -6.75 11.52 -8.38
CA LEU A 24 -5.97 11.78 -7.17
C LEU A 24 -4.70 12.53 -7.58
N LEU A 25 -4.34 13.58 -6.84
CA LEU A 25 -3.01 14.19 -6.96
C LEU A 25 -1.95 13.09 -6.77
N LEU A 26 -0.80 13.20 -7.44
CA LEU A 26 0.25 12.16 -7.37
C LEU A 26 0.62 11.80 -5.93
N GLY A 27 0.74 12.80 -5.04
CA GLY A 27 0.98 12.54 -3.62
C GLY A 27 -0.13 11.74 -2.92
N ALA A 28 -1.39 11.91 -3.33
CA ALA A 28 -2.50 11.10 -2.84
C ALA A 28 -2.47 9.67 -3.42
N GLN A 29 -2.00 9.48 -4.66
CA GLN A 29 -1.78 8.15 -5.23
C GLN A 29 -0.67 7.40 -4.47
N VAL A 30 0.44 8.08 -4.15
CA VAL A 30 1.50 7.51 -3.30
C VAL A 30 0.99 7.18 -1.90
N ALA A 31 0.17 8.04 -1.30
CA ALA A 31 -0.44 7.78 0.00
C ALA A 31 -1.39 6.56 -0.02
N GLN A 32 -2.09 6.33 -1.14
CA GLN A 32 -2.95 5.16 -1.33
C GLN A 32 -2.15 3.83 -1.28
N LEU A 33 -0.88 3.84 -1.65
CA LEU A 33 -0.02 2.64 -1.54
C LEU A 33 0.15 2.19 -0.09
N ALA A 34 0.25 3.13 0.83
CA ALA A 34 0.30 2.81 2.25
C ALA A 34 -1.03 2.20 2.74
N GLU A 35 -2.16 2.62 2.18
CA GLU A 35 -3.46 2.00 2.49
C GLU A 35 -3.53 0.58 1.92
N ARG A 36 -3.10 0.36 0.67
CA ARG A 36 -3.04 -0.99 0.08
C ARG A 36 -2.21 -1.95 0.92
N ILE A 37 -1.08 -1.50 1.49
CA ILE A 37 -0.27 -2.33 2.42
C ILE A 37 -1.01 -2.59 3.74
N ARG A 38 -1.79 -1.60 4.25
CA ARG A 38 -2.62 -1.79 5.46
C ARG A 38 -3.77 -2.76 5.23
N GLU A 39 -4.31 -2.82 4.02
CA GLU A 39 -5.39 -3.73 3.63
C GLU A 39 -4.88 -5.12 3.20
N ALA A 40 -3.63 -5.21 2.76
CA ALA A 40 -3.04 -6.44 2.25
C ALA A 40 -3.21 -7.61 3.23
N THR A 41 -3.70 -8.72 2.68
CA THR A 41 -3.96 -10.00 3.33
C THR A 41 -2.92 -11.05 3.00
N THR A 42 -2.08 -10.82 1.98
CA THR A 42 -1.00 -11.72 1.57
C THR A 42 0.34 -11.00 1.44
N THR A 43 1.45 -11.74 1.49
CA THR A 43 2.79 -11.19 1.24
C THR A 43 2.97 -10.75 -0.21
N ASP A 44 2.26 -11.39 -1.14
CA ASP A 44 2.33 -11.10 -2.58
C ASP A 44 1.72 -9.74 -2.89
N GLU A 45 0.58 -9.41 -2.27
CA GLU A 45 -0.04 -8.08 -2.38
C GLU A 45 0.89 -6.97 -1.88
N VAL A 46 1.62 -7.20 -0.78
CA VAL A 46 2.61 -6.23 -0.29
C VAL A 46 3.81 -6.13 -1.23
N ALA A 47 4.30 -7.26 -1.76
CA ALA A 47 5.41 -7.27 -2.71
C ALA A 47 5.04 -6.56 -4.02
N GLU A 48 3.80 -6.71 -4.48
CA GLU A 48 3.27 -5.98 -5.64
C GLU A 48 3.29 -4.47 -5.39
N VAL A 49 2.76 -4.00 -4.26
CA VAL A 49 2.81 -2.56 -3.91
C VAL A 49 4.25 -2.05 -3.83
N LEU A 50 5.16 -2.81 -3.23
CA LEU A 50 6.57 -2.44 -3.15
C LEU A 50 7.26 -2.41 -4.52
N THR A 51 6.74 -3.13 -5.52
CA THR A 51 7.24 -3.05 -6.90
C THR A 51 7.04 -1.65 -7.47
N GLU A 52 5.88 -1.02 -7.22
CA GLU A 52 5.61 0.37 -7.66
C GLU A 52 6.57 1.39 -7.02
N LEU A 53 7.03 1.15 -5.78
CA LEU A 53 8.03 2.01 -5.15
C LEU A 53 9.43 1.80 -5.71
N THR A 54 9.77 0.55 -6.06
CA THR A 54 11.16 0.11 -6.29
C THR A 54 11.50 -0.20 -7.75
N ALA A 55 10.56 -0.05 -8.68
CA ALA A 55 10.82 -0.23 -10.10
C ALA A 55 11.99 0.67 -10.55
N SER A 56 12.89 0.12 -11.38
CA SER A 56 14.21 0.71 -11.61
C SER A 56 14.21 2.05 -12.34
N HIS A 57 13.16 2.36 -13.12
CA HIS A 57 13.13 3.58 -13.95
C HIS A 57 11.84 4.39 -13.76
N ASP A 58 10.71 3.73 -13.55
CA ASP A 58 9.39 4.32 -13.35
C ASP A 58 8.89 4.17 -11.91
N GLY A 59 9.74 3.68 -11.00
CA GLY A 59 9.42 3.57 -9.59
C GLY A 59 9.46 4.93 -8.90
N ILE A 60 8.69 5.06 -7.82
CA ILE A 60 8.62 6.32 -7.06
C ILE A 60 10.00 6.76 -6.56
N LEU A 61 10.86 5.83 -6.14
CA LEU A 61 12.20 6.18 -5.67
C LEU A 61 13.13 6.61 -6.81
N ALA A 62 12.98 6.05 -8.02
CA ALA A 62 13.71 6.52 -9.18
C ALA A 62 13.28 7.96 -9.56
N ALA A 63 11.98 8.26 -9.52
CA ALA A 63 11.50 9.62 -9.76
C ALA A 63 12.00 10.63 -8.70
N VAL A 64 12.13 10.21 -7.43
CA VAL A 64 12.72 11.06 -6.38
C VAL A 64 14.21 11.31 -6.63
N ASP A 65 14.95 10.31 -7.11
CA ASP A 65 16.35 10.48 -7.52
C ASP A 65 16.49 11.55 -8.61
N GLU A 66 15.70 11.46 -9.67
CA GLU A 66 15.68 12.43 -10.77
C GLU A 66 15.38 13.85 -10.28
N ILE A 67 14.43 14.00 -9.35
CA ILE A 67 14.09 15.30 -8.74
C ILE A 67 15.30 15.87 -7.98
N LEU A 68 16.01 15.05 -7.20
CA LEU A 68 17.20 15.47 -6.45
C LEU A 68 18.32 15.91 -7.39
N GLN A 69 18.58 15.14 -8.45
CA GLN A 69 19.60 15.47 -9.45
C GLN A 69 19.25 16.76 -10.19
N ALA A 70 18.02 16.90 -10.69
CA ALA A 70 17.57 18.12 -11.36
C ALA A 70 17.63 19.36 -10.43
N THR A 71 17.35 19.19 -9.14
CA THR A 71 17.47 20.27 -8.15
C THR A 71 18.95 20.63 -7.91
N ALA A 72 19.85 19.64 -7.88
CA ALA A 72 21.29 19.89 -7.77
C ALA A 72 21.81 20.68 -8.98
N ASP A 73 21.40 20.30 -10.19
CA ASP A 73 21.76 20.99 -11.43
C ASP A 73 21.22 22.42 -11.47
N PHE A 74 20.03 22.66 -10.90
CA PHE A 74 19.50 24.00 -10.73
C PHE A 74 20.39 24.87 -9.82
N HIS A 75 20.87 24.32 -8.70
CA HIS A 75 21.81 25.02 -7.82
C HIS A 75 23.16 25.30 -8.49
N ASP A 76 23.68 24.38 -9.32
CA ASP A 76 24.92 24.63 -10.06
C ASP A 76 24.82 25.79 -11.06
N GLY A 77 23.60 26.15 -11.49
CA GLY A 77 23.32 27.31 -12.33
C GLY A 77 23.13 28.64 -11.58
N MET A 78 23.22 28.64 -10.25
CA MET A 78 23.09 29.84 -9.42
C MET A 78 24.45 30.36 -8.94
N ASP A 79 24.52 31.67 -8.69
CA ASP A 79 25.77 32.39 -8.38
C ASP A 79 25.98 32.65 -6.86
N ASP A 80 25.20 32.03 -5.96
CA ASP A 80 25.45 32.17 -4.52
C ASP A 80 26.60 31.25 -4.07
N THR A 81 27.36 31.75 -3.12
CA THR A 81 28.49 31.06 -2.47
C THR A 81 28.11 29.71 -1.83
N ALA A 82 26.86 29.53 -1.43
CA ALA A 82 26.37 28.31 -0.80
C ALA A 82 25.93 27.23 -1.82
N ASP A 83 25.62 27.62 -3.05
CA ASP A 83 24.96 26.74 -4.03
C ASP A 83 25.77 25.48 -4.38
N PRO A 84 27.10 25.54 -4.60
CA PRO A 84 27.88 24.33 -4.88
C PRO A 84 27.85 23.30 -3.74
N HIS A 85 27.74 23.78 -2.49
CA HIS A 85 27.61 22.89 -1.34
C HIS A 85 26.21 22.25 -1.29
N VAL A 86 25.16 23.01 -1.59
CA VAL A 86 23.78 22.49 -1.65
C VAL A 86 23.64 21.45 -2.76
N ALA A 87 24.13 21.73 -3.97
CA ALA A 87 24.13 20.79 -5.08
C ALA A 87 24.84 19.48 -4.72
N ARG A 88 26.03 19.56 -4.11
CA ARG A 88 26.76 18.37 -3.64
C ARG A 88 25.98 17.58 -2.59
N ARG A 89 25.30 18.26 -1.67
CA ARG A 89 24.46 17.61 -0.66
C ARG A 89 23.27 16.90 -1.28
N LEU A 90 22.62 17.47 -2.30
CA LEU A 90 21.51 16.84 -2.99
C LEU A 90 21.95 15.58 -3.73
N ARG A 91 23.08 15.63 -4.44
CA ARG A 91 23.69 14.45 -5.09
C ARG A 91 24.05 13.35 -4.08
N TYR A 92 24.60 13.73 -2.93
CA TYR A 92 24.85 12.78 -1.84
C TYR A 92 23.55 12.12 -1.32
N LEU A 93 22.44 12.85 -1.23
CA LEU A 93 21.17 12.26 -0.79
C LEU A 93 20.64 11.25 -1.82
N ALA A 94 20.75 11.56 -3.11
CA ALA A 94 20.44 10.66 -4.22
C ALA A 94 21.31 9.40 -4.16
N ASP A 95 22.62 9.57 -4.29
CA ASP A 95 23.57 8.46 -4.51
C ASP A 95 23.74 7.57 -3.26
N GLU A 96 23.75 8.15 -2.05
CA GLU A 96 24.17 7.42 -0.84
C GLU A 96 23.00 7.11 0.10
N ARG A 97 21.95 7.93 0.14
CA ARG A 97 20.83 7.73 1.08
C ARG A 97 19.63 7.08 0.43
N LEU A 98 19.23 7.57 -0.72
CA LEU A 98 18.10 7.01 -1.46
C LEU A 98 18.44 5.62 -1.99
N HIS A 99 19.67 5.41 -2.47
CA HIS A 99 20.14 4.10 -2.91
C HIS A 99 20.06 3.01 -1.83
N VAL A 100 20.42 3.35 -0.58
CA VAL A 100 20.31 2.41 0.56
C VAL A 100 18.85 2.05 0.82
N ILE A 101 17.96 3.05 0.86
CA ILE A 101 16.52 2.83 1.06
C ILE A 101 15.95 1.96 -0.06
N HIS A 102 16.32 2.24 -1.31
CA HIS A 102 15.89 1.48 -2.48
C HIS A 102 16.32 0.02 -2.40
N THR A 103 17.59 -0.22 -2.04
CA THR A 103 18.16 -1.56 -1.89
C THR A 103 17.45 -2.36 -0.79
N ASP A 104 17.24 -1.75 0.39
CA ASP A 104 16.55 -2.40 1.51
C ASP A 104 15.09 -2.76 1.17
N LEU A 105 14.39 -1.88 0.44
CA LEU A 105 13.03 -2.15 -0.02
C LEU A 105 12.96 -3.23 -1.10
N ILE A 106 13.93 -3.29 -2.02
CA ILE A 106 14.05 -4.40 -2.98
C ILE A 106 14.24 -5.72 -2.25
N HIS A 107 15.14 -5.77 -1.26
CA HIS A 107 15.34 -6.97 -0.46
C HIS A 107 14.08 -7.36 0.33
N THR A 108 13.40 -6.37 0.92
CA THR A 108 12.13 -6.61 1.63
C THR A 108 11.06 -7.16 0.69
N ARG A 109 10.90 -6.56 -0.49
CA ARG A 109 9.98 -7.02 -1.53
C ARG A 109 10.27 -8.45 -1.94
N ASN A 110 11.52 -8.77 -2.25
CA ASN A 110 11.91 -10.11 -2.68
C ASN A 110 11.65 -11.14 -1.57
N ASN A 111 12.00 -10.83 -0.32
CA ASN A 111 11.72 -11.71 0.83
C ASN A 111 10.23 -11.95 1.05
N LEU A 112 9.37 -10.97 0.74
CA LEU A 112 7.91 -11.12 0.82
C LEU A 112 7.37 -11.95 -0.34
N ALA A 113 7.85 -11.68 -1.56
CA ALA A 113 7.51 -12.46 -2.75
C ALA A 113 7.89 -13.93 -2.55
N ASP A 114 9.10 -14.23 -2.07
CA ASP A 114 9.56 -15.60 -1.85
C ASP A 114 8.74 -16.35 -0.78
N ARG A 115 8.08 -15.63 0.14
CA ARG A 115 7.34 -16.24 1.25
C ARG A 115 5.97 -16.77 0.83
N HIS A 116 5.29 -16.14 -0.13
CA HIS A 116 3.94 -16.53 -0.63
C HIS A 116 2.96 -16.95 0.49
N ALA A 117 2.82 -16.14 1.54
CA ALA A 117 2.03 -16.49 2.72
C ALA A 117 0.88 -15.51 2.98
N ALA A 118 -0.19 -16.01 3.60
CA ALA A 118 -1.23 -15.17 4.17
C ALA A 118 -0.72 -14.42 5.42
N HIS A 119 -1.22 -13.22 5.65
CA HIS A 119 -0.91 -12.42 6.82
C HIS A 119 -1.65 -13.01 8.05
N PRO A 120 -0.96 -13.33 9.17
CA PRO A 120 -1.54 -14.13 10.25
C PRO A 120 -2.70 -13.45 10.99
N GLY A 121 -2.79 -12.13 10.93
CA GLY A 121 -3.84 -11.33 11.58
C GLY A 121 -4.87 -10.74 10.61
N ARG A 122 -4.87 -11.11 9.33
CA ARG A 122 -5.77 -10.52 8.31
C ARG A 122 -6.33 -11.62 7.42
N SER A 123 -7.60 -11.50 7.07
CA SER A 123 -8.29 -12.45 6.19
C SER A 123 -9.29 -11.67 5.34
N THR A 124 -9.47 -12.10 4.09
CA THR A 124 -10.64 -11.68 3.32
C THR A 124 -11.88 -12.23 4.00
N CYS A 125 -12.89 -11.38 4.22
CA CYS A 125 -14.15 -11.81 4.82
C CYS A 125 -14.96 -12.53 3.74
N ALA A 126 -14.84 -13.86 3.72
CA ALA A 126 -15.44 -14.74 2.71
C ALA A 126 -16.94 -15.00 2.98
N GLU A 127 -17.71 -13.99 3.39
CA GLU A 127 -19.15 -14.14 3.48
C GLU A 127 -19.76 -13.83 2.11
N GLU A 128 -19.87 -14.88 1.29
CA GLU A 128 -20.67 -14.84 0.08
C GLU A 128 -22.14 -14.71 0.50
N VAL A 129 -22.72 -13.53 0.27
CA VAL A 129 -24.12 -13.25 0.60
C VAL A 129 -24.99 -14.25 -0.16
N PRO A 130 -25.75 -15.14 0.53
CA PRO A 130 -26.59 -16.10 -0.15
C PRO A 130 -27.60 -15.35 -1.02
N ALA A 131 -27.79 -15.81 -2.27
CA ALA A 131 -28.63 -15.16 -3.29
C ALA A 131 -30.11 -14.94 -2.89
N THR A 132 -30.52 -15.44 -1.73
CA THR A 132 -31.85 -15.27 -1.14
C THR A 132 -31.99 -14.06 -0.21
N GLU A 133 -30.90 -13.36 0.11
CA GLU A 133 -30.92 -12.23 1.06
C GLU A 133 -31.01 -10.88 0.33
N ARG A 134 -32.14 -10.19 0.49
CA ARG A 134 -32.41 -8.87 -0.11
C ARG A 134 -32.02 -7.79 0.89
N GLU A 135 -30.87 -7.17 0.65
CA GLU A 135 -30.34 -5.93 1.27
C GLU A 135 -30.21 -5.92 2.81
N ARG A 136 -28.96 -5.93 3.29
CA ARG A 136 -28.58 -5.53 4.65
C ARG A 136 -27.72 -4.27 4.63
N PRO A 137 -27.86 -3.37 5.63
CA PRO A 137 -27.07 -2.14 5.71
C PRO A 137 -25.57 -2.44 5.81
N ALA A 138 -24.78 -1.66 5.07
CA ALA A 138 -23.33 -1.81 4.88
C ALA A 138 -22.52 -1.42 6.14
N VAL A 139 -22.72 -2.13 7.25
CA VAL A 139 -21.79 -2.14 8.38
C VAL A 139 -21.74 -3.56 8.92
N TYR A 140 -20.98 -4.43 8.25
CA TYR A 140 -20.50 -5.67 8.86
C TYR A 140 -19.00 -5.51 9.12
N ALA A 141 -18.67 -5.23 10.39
CA ALA A 141 -17.36 -5.59 10.91
C ALA A 141 -17.30 -7.13 10.88
N CYS A 142 -16.26 -7.67 10.25
CA CYS A 142 -16.10 -9.11 10.12
C CYS A 142 -16.13 -9.77 11.51
N PRO A 143 -16.85 -10.88 11.69
CA PRO A 143 -16.86 -11.57 12.97
C PRO A 143 -15.42 -12.01 13.31
N PRO A 144 -14.95 -11.77 14.54
CA PRO A 144 -13.62 -12.22 14.93
C PRO A 144 -13.54 -13.74 14.81
N LEU A 145 -12.45 -14.23 14.20
CA LEU A 145 -12.19 -15.67 14.05
C LEU A 145 -12.26 -16.37 15.43
N PRO A 146 -12.93 -17.53 15.54
CA PRO A 146 -12.93 -18.31 16.77
C PRO A 146 -11.48 -18.62 17.17
N ARG A 147 -11.09 -18.20 18.37
CA ARG A 147 -9.80 -18.60 18.95
C ARG A 147 -9.76 -20.12 18.99
N ALA A 148 -8.73 -20.71 18.37
CA ALA A 148 -8.47 -22.13 18.50
C ALA A 148 -8.34 -22.46 19.99
N VAL A 149 -9.30 -23.24 20.51
CA VAL A 149 -9.25 -23.73 21.88
C VAL A 149 -8.04 -24.68 21.96
N PRO A 150 -7.09 -24.46 22.89
CA PRO A 150 -5.97 -25.38 23.04
C PRO A 150 -6.51 -26.78 23.34
N ALA A 151 -6.06 -27.77 22.57
CA ALA A 151 -6.42 -29.16 22.76
C ALA A 151 -6.13 -29.57 24.21
N SER A 152 -7.11 -30.17 24.89
CA SER A 152 -6.93 -30.68 26.24
C SER A 152 -5.78 -31.70 26.26
N PRO A 153 -4.88 -31.65 27.26
CA PRO A 153 -3.77 -32.57 27.35
C PRO A 153 -4.27 -34.02 27.47
N PRO A 154 -3.55 -35.01 26.89
CA PRO A 154 -3.99 -36.39 26.92
C PRO A 154 -4.04 -36.92 28.36
N HIS A 155 -5.15 -37.58 28.70
CA HIS A 155 -5.31 -38.28 29.97
C HIS A 155 -4.34 -39.46 30.04
N ILE A 156 -3.31 -39.35 30.89
CA ILE A 156 -2.44 -40.47 31.23
C ILE A 156 -3.22 -41.41 32.15
N THR A 157 -3.51 -42.62 31.67
CA THR A 157 -4.07 -43.69 32.48
C THR A 157 -2.95 -44.32 33.32
N PRO A 158 -3.07 -44.38 34.67
CA PRO A 158 -2.07 -45.04 35.48
C PRO A 158 -2.20 -46.56 35.32
N GLY A 159 -1.14 -47.20 34.82
CA GLY A 159 -1.04 -48.66 34.74
C GLY A 159 -0.97 -49.32 36.13
N PRO A 160 -1.38 -50.60 36.26
CA PRO A 160 -1.43 -51.28 37.54
C PRO A 160 -0.02 -51.56 38.07
N ARG A 161 0.20 -51.28 39.36
CA ARG A 161 1.42 -51.62 40.08
C ARG A 161 1.50 -53.12 40.30
N ARG A 162 2.68 -53.70 40.10
CA ARG A 162 3.05 -55.06 40.49
C ARG A 162 4.15 -55.00 41.54
#